data_AF-A0A8J7ZDH5-F1
#
_entry.id   AF-A0A8J7ZDH5-F1
#
_cell.length_a   1.000
_cell.length_b   1.000
_cell.length_c   1.000
_cell.angle_alpha   90.00
_cell.angle_beta   90.00
_cell.angle_gamma   90.00
#
_symmetry.space_group_name_H-M   'P 1'
#
loop_
_entity.id
_entity.type
_entity.pdbx_description
1 polymer ?
#
loop_
_entity_poly.entity_id
_entity_poly.type
_entity_poly.pdbx_seq_one_letter_code
_entity_poly.pdbx_strand_id
1 'polypeptide(L)'
;MGIVDLLASNPYQVLGAIQIAALLAASLLLVYPVVAYARNVAYTEGFVGLAVGFLLLTIANAFGLLLEHDVLAPGLDSPVAVVSIVNLGASVSATIGIYHFARQFIDTSDDAFESTQTEHTGGFDDADD
;
A
#
# COMPACT_ATOMS: atom_id res chain seq x y z
N MET A 1 9.44 -17.96 29.90
CA MET A 1 10.51 -17.13 29.32
C MET A 1 9.85 -15.86 28.81
N GLY A 2 10.28 -14.67 29.24
CA GLY A 2 9.62 -13.42 28.84
C GLY A 2 9.97 -13.01 27.40
N ILE A 3 9.15 -12.18 26.76
CA ILE A 3 9.39 -11.65 25.40
C ILE A 3 10.72 -10.90 25.33
N VAL A 4 11.11 -10.26 26.44
CA VAL A 4 12.40 -9.54 26.57
C VAL A 4 13.58 -10.50 26.61
N ASP A 5 13.46 -11.65 27.29
CA ASP A 5 14.48 -12.72 27.28
C ASP A 5 14.58 -13.40 25.92
N LEU A 6 13.45 -13.54 25.22
CA LEU A 6 13.38 -14.03 23.84
C LEU A 6 14.24 -13.13 22.94
N LEU A 7 13.91 -11.84 22.91
CA LEU A 7 14.59 -10.82 22.11
C LEU A 7 16.10 -10.73 22.41
N ALA A 8 16.49 -10.80 23.68
CA ALA A 8 17.89 -10.73 24.07
C ALA A 8 18.70 -11.99 23.68
N SER A 9 18.04 -13.12 23.44
CA SER A 9 18.69 -14.40 23.16
C SER A 9 19.17 -14.58 21.71
N ASN A 10 18.59 -13.84 20.75
CA ASN A 10 18.86 -14.07 19.33
C ASN A 10 18.85 -12.76 18.51
N PRO A 11 19.94 -12.40 17.79
CA PRO A 11 20.03 -11.14 17.06
C PRO A 11 18.98 -11.00 15.95
N TYR A 12 18.53 -12.12 15.36
CA TYR A 12 17.49 -12.13 14.34
C TYR A 12 16.12 -11.69 14.88
N GLN A 13 15.84 -11.94 16.16
CA GLN A 13 14.58 -11.57 16.79
C GLN A 13 14.54 -10.08 17.09
N VAL A 14 15.68 -9.50 17.49
CA VAL A 14 15.83 -8.04 17.65
C VAL A 14 15.55 -7.35 16.31
N LEU A 15 16.10 -7.88 15.22
CA LEU A 15 15.84 -7.34 13.88
C LEU A 15 14.36 -7.43 13.50
N GLY A 16 13.70 -8.57 13.77
CA GLY A 16 12.27 -8.74 13.55
C GLY A 16 11.40 -7.77 14.35
N ALA A 17 11.71 -7.54 15.63
CA ALA A 17 10.99 -6.57 16.44
C ALA A 17 11.20 -5.12 15.98
N ILE A 18 12.42 -4.76 15.55
CA ILE A 18 12.70 -3.45 14.94
C ILE A 18 11.88 -3.28 13.67
N GLN A 19 11.80 -4.31 12.82
CA GLN A 19 10.98 -4.28 11.59
C GLN A 19 9.49 -4.08 11.91
N ILE A 20 8.94 -4.79 12.89
CA ILE A 20 7.55 -4.62 13.34
C ILE A 20 7.33 -3.18 13.84
N ALA A 21 8.24 -2.65 14.66
CA ALA A 21 8.15 -1.29 15.18
C ALA A 21 8.20 -0.25 14.04
N ALA A 22 9.06 -0.45 13.04
CA ALA A 22 9.15 0.42 11.87
C ALA A 22 7.87 0.39 11.02
N LEU A 23 7.29 -0.79 10.79
CA LEU A 23 6.02 -0.95 10.06
C LEU A 23 4.86 -0.28 10.81
N LEU A 24 4.82 -0.41 12.13
CA LEU A 24 3.81 0.23 12.98
C LEU A 24 3.95 1.75 12.96
N ALA A 25 5.18 2.27 13.07
CA ALA A 25 5.47 3.69 12.93
C ALA A 25 5.06 4.21 11.55
N ALA A 26 5.36 3.49 10.47
CA ALA A 26 4.96 3.85 9.11
C ALA A 26 3.44 3.87 8.94
N SER A 27 2.73 2.87 9.49
CA SER A 27 1.27 2.82 9.48
C SER A 27 0.66 4.03 10.21
N LEU A 28 1.17 4.36 11.41
CA LEU A 28 0.73 5.55 12.16
C LEU A 28 1.01 6.85 11.40
N LEU A 29 2.16 6.97 10.75
CA LEU A 29 2.53 8.15 9.97
C LEU A 29 1.61 8.35 8.77
N LEU A 30 1.14 7.26 8.16
CA LEU A 30 0.17 7.28 7.06
C LEU A 30 -1.25 7.63 7.55
N VAL A 31 -1.65 7.14 8.72
CA VAL A 31 -2.98 7.41 9.29
C VAL A 31 -3.08 8.84 9.86
N TYR A 32 -1.99 9.38 10.41
CA TYR A 32 -1.96 10.70 11.04
C TYR A 32 -2.55 11.83 10.17
N PRO A 33 -2.11 12.04 8.91
CA PRO A 33 -2.67 13.10 8.06
C PRO A 33 -4.15 12.85 7.71
N VAL A 34 -4.57 11.60 7.57
CA VAL A 34 -5.97 11.25 7.29
C VAL A 34 -6.88 11.65 8.47
N VAL A 35 -6.44 11.41 9.71
CA VAL A 35 -7.22 11.75 10.92
C VAL A 35 -7.13 13.24 11.25
N ALA A 36 -5.93 13.82 11.21
CA ALA A 36 -5.70 15.21 11.61
C ALA A 36 -6.17 16.23 10.56
N TYR A 37 -6.10 15.88 9.27
CA TYR A 37 -6.37 16.80 8.16
C TYR A 37 -7.42 16.25 7.17
N ALA A 38 -8.44 15.54 7.66
CA ALA A 38 -9.48 14.91 6.83
C ALA A 38 -10.12 15.82 5.76
N ARG A 39 -10.20 17.14 6.01
CA ARG A 39 -10.78 18.13 5.07
C ARG A 39 -9.81 18.64 4.00
N ASN A 40 -8.50 18.39 4.13
CA ASN A 40 -7.47 18.99 3.28
C ASN A 40 -6.56 17.96 2.59
N VAL A 41 -6.86 16.66 2.72
CA VAL A 41 -6.07 15.58 2.10
C VAL A 41 -6.77 15.13 0.83
N ALA A 42 -6.15 15.43 -0.32
CA ALA A 42 -6.45 14.73 -1.56
C ALA A 42 -6.00 13.26 -1.43
N TYR A 43 -6.78 12.30 -1.96
CA TYR A 43 -6.47 10.85 -1.99
C TYR A 43 -6.52 10.12 -0.64
N THR A 44 -7.49 10.44 0.21
CA THR A 44 -7.77 9.70 1.45
C THR A 44 -7.93 8.19 1.24
N GLU A 45 -8.55 7.77 0.13
CA GLU A 45 -8.73 6.35 -0.20
C GLU A 45 -7.40 5.60 -0.41
N GLY A 46 -6.43 6.23 -1.09
CA GLY A 46 -5.10 5.67 -1.32
C GLY A 46 -4.30 5.55 -0.02
N PHE A 47 -4.33 6.59 0.82
CA PHE A 47 -3.69 6.58 2.14
C PHE A 47 -4.27 5.51 3.07
N VAL A 48 -5.60 5.34 3.07
CA VAL A 48 -6.26 4.31 3.88
C VAL A 48 -5.89 2.91 3.39
N GLY A 49 -5.89 2.67 2.07
CA GLY A 49 -5.48 1.37 1.50
C GLY A 49 -4.04 1.00 1.87
N LEU A 50 -3.13 1.96 1.77
CA LEU A 50 -1.73 1.79 2.17
C LEU A 50 -1.58 1.56 3.68
N ALA A 51 -2.27 2.37 4.51
CA ALA A 51 -2.24 2.20 5.96
C ALA A 51 -2.73 0.82 6.40
N VAL A 52 -3.82 0.34 5.80
CA VAL A 52 -4.37 -1.01 6.04
C VAL A 52 -3.38 -2.08 5.59
N GLY A 53 -2.75 -1.92 4.43
CA GLY A 53 -1.72 -2.86 3.95
C GLY A 53 -0.52 -2.95 4.89
N PHE A 54 0.01 -1.81 5.34
CA PHE A 54 1.09 -1.78 6.34
C PHE A 54 0.66 -2.37 7.69
N LEU A 55 -0.57 -2.16 8.11
CA LEU A 55 -1.12 -2.73 9.35
C LEU A 55 -1.24 -4.26 9.23
N LEU A 56 -1.79 -4.77 8.14
CA LEU A 56 -1.88 -6.21 7.87
C LEU A 56 -0.48 -6.86 7.80
N LEU A 57 0.48 -6.18 7.17
CA LEU A 57 1.86 -6.65 7.13
C LEU A 57 2.51 -6.67 8.54
N THR A 58 2.20 -5.67 9.36
CA THR A 58 2.63 -5.63 10.78
C THR A 58 2.05 -6.83 11.54
N ILE A 59 0.76 -7.11 11.36
CA ILE A 59 0.07 -8.26 11.96
C ILE A 59 0.69 -9.58 11.50
N ALA A 60 0.97 -9.75 10.21
CA ALA A 60 1.60 -10.96 9.67
C ALA A 60 2.99 -11.21 10.28
N ASN A 61 3.82 -10.15 10.39
CA ASN A 61 5.15 -10.26 11.00
C ASN A 61 5.07 -10.54 12.51
N ALA A 62 4.12 -9.93 13.22
CA ALA A 62 3.88 -10.22 14.64
C ALA A 62 3.42 -11.66 14.86
N PHE A 63 2.50 -12.17 14.04
CA PHE A 63 2.09 -13.57 14.09
C PHE A 63 3.24 -14.52 13.78
N GLY A 64 4.08 -14.22 12.78
CA GLY A 64 5.28 -14.99 12.50
C GLY A 64 6.17 -15.14 13.73
N LEU A 65 6.52 -14.02 14.38
CA LEU A 65 7.39 -14.01 15.55
C LEU A 65 6.79 -14.74 16.76
N LEU A 66 5.47 -14.59 16.98
CA LEU A 66 4.75 -15.15 18.13
C LEU A 66 4.38 -16.63 17.97
N LEU A 67 4.07 -17.08 16.75
CA LEU A 67 3.75 -18.48 16.45
C LEU A 67 5.00 -19.37 16.41
N GLU A 68 6.13 -18.84 15.92
CA GLU A 68 7.41 -19.56 15.87
C GLU A 68 7.96 -19.90 17.26
N HIS A 69 7.46 -19.23 18.31
CA HIS A 69 7.85 -19.44 19.71
C HIS A 69 6.73 -20.01 20.59
N ASP A 70 5.65 -20.51 19.98
CA ASP A 70 4.53 -21.17 20.67
C ASP A 70 3.85 -20.30 21.75
N VAL A 71 4.05 -18.97 21.69
CA VAL A 71 3.60 -18.02 22.71
C VAL A 71 2.09 -17.79 22.61
N LEU A 72 1.57 -17.73 21.39
CA LEU A 72 0.18 -17.34 21.16
C LEU A 72 -0.79 -18.51 21.08
N ALA A 73 -0.35 -19.66 20.58
CA ALA A 73 -1.21 -20.82 20.41
C ALA A 73 -0.41 -22.13 20.25
N PRO A 74 -0.09 -22.81 21.36
CA PRO A 74 0.50 -24.14 21.30
C PRO A 74 -0.45 -25.11 20.61
N GLY A 75 -0.03 -25.63 19.45
CA GLY A 75 -0.77 -26.66 18.70
C GLY A 75 -1.54 -26.20 17.45
N LEU A 76 -1.25 -25.03 16.87
CA LEU A 76 -1.71 -24.77 15.50
C LEU A 76 -0.87 -25.57 14.49
N ASP A 77 -1.52 -26.48 13.77
CA ASP A 77 -0.87 -27.29 12.72
C ASP A 77 -0.51 -26.49 11.45
N SER A 78 -1.02 -25.26 11.29
CA SER A 78 -0.82 -24.47 10.06
C SER A 78 -0.61 -22.95 10.27
N PRO A 79 0.37 -22.53 11.10
CA PRO A 79 0.69 -21.13 11.30
C PRO A 79 1.13 -20.43 9.99
N VAL A 80 1.76 -21.19 9.09
CA VAL A 80 2.22 -20.71 7.79
C VAL A 80 1.05 -20.26 6.91
N ALA A 81 -0.05 -21.03 6.86
CA ALA A 81 -1.20 -20.70 6.01
C ALA A 81 -1.87 -19.39 6.44
N VAL A 82 -1.98 -19.17 7.76
CA VAL A 82 -2.55 -17.93 8.32
C VAL A 82 -1.67 -16.73 7.94
N VAL A 83 -0.36 -16.82 8.15
CA VAL A 83 0.58 -15.75 7.80
C VAL A 83 0.56 -15.46 6.29
N SER A 84 0.50 -16.49 5.44
CA SER A 84 0.42 -16.34 3.98
C SER A 84 -0.86 -15.62 3.54
N ILE A 85 -2.02 -15.94 4.13
CA ILE A 85 -3.29 -15.28 3.82
C ILE A 85 -3.24 -13.80 4.22
N VAL A 86 -2.71 -13.49 5.40
CA VAL A 86 -2.57 -12.11 5.86
C VAL A 86 -1.60 -11.33 4.98
N ASN A 87 -0.47 -11.93 4.58
CA ASN A 87 0.47 -11.32 3.63
C ASN A 87 -0.16 -11.07 2.25
N LEU A 88 -0.98 -11.99 1.76
CA LEU A 88 -1.70 -11.79 0.50
C LEU A 88 -2.67 -10.60 0.63
N GLY A 89 -3.42 -10.52 1.72
CA GLY A 89 -4.31 -9.38 2.00
C GLY A 89 -3.55 -8.05 2.14
N ALA A 90 -2.39 -8.05 2.81
CA ALA A 90 -1.51 -6.89 2.91
C ALA A 90 -1.03 -6.44 1.52
N SER A 91 -0.67 -7.39 0.66
CA SER A 91 -0.20 -7.12 -0.71
C SER A 91 -1.31 -6.51 -1.56
N VAL A 92 -2.50 -7.13 -1.58
CA VAL A 92 -3.65 -6.64 -2.36
C VAL A 92 -4.09 -5.25 -1.90
N SER A 93 -4.19 -5.02 -0.60
CA SER A 93 -4.57 -3.70 -0.06
C SER A 93 -3.54 -2.61 -0.38
N ALA A 94 -2.24 -2.92 -0.30
CA ALA A 94 -1.19 -2.01 -0.72
C ALA A 94 -1.27 -1.71 -2.22
N THR A 95 -1.50 -2.72 -3.07
CA THR A 95 -1.68 -2.53 -4.51
C THR A 95 -2.90 -1.65 -4.83
N ILE A 96 -4.03 -1.86 -4.16
CA ILE A 96 -5.23 -1.01 -4.32
C ILE A 96 -4.91 0.42 -3.90
N GLY A 97 -4.23 0.62 -2.76
CA GLY A 97 -3.80 1.94 -2.30
C GLY A 97 -2.92 2.65 -3.33
N ILE A 98 -1.92 1.96 -3.89
CA ILE A 98 -1.05 2.47 -4.96
C ILE A 98 -1.85 2.79 -6.23
N TYR A 99 -2.80 1.94 -6.60
CA TYR A 99 -3.66 2.18 -7.77
C TYR A 99 -4.47 3.48 -7.63
N HIS A 100 -5.04 3.75 -6.46
CA HIS A 100 -5.77 5.01 -6.21
C HIS A 100 -4.86 6.25 -6.32
N PHE A 101 -3.58 6.15 -5.93
CA PHE A 101 -2.60 7.21 -6.19
C PHE A 101 -2.24 7.33 -7.68
N ALA A 102 -2.03 6.19 -8.35
CA ALA A 102 -1.60 6.14 -9.75
C ALA A 102 -2.71 6.54 -10.73
N ARG A 103 -3.99 6.36 -10.37
CA ARG A 103 -5.15 6.64 -11.23
C ARG A 103 -5.15 8.06 -11.81
N GLN A 104 -4.56 9.04 -11.12
CA GLN A 104 -4.45 10.40 -11.66
C GLN A 104 -3.36 10.60 -12.70
N PHE A 105 -2.35 9.74 -12.71
CA PHE A 105 -1.28 9.75 -13.71
C PHE A 105 -1.63 8.87 -14.91
N ILE A 106 -2.65 8.02 -14.78
CA ILE A 106 -3.21 7.23 -15.87
C ILE A 106 -4.23 8.12 -16.58
N ASP A 107 -3.74 9.03 -17.42
CA ASP A 107 -4.57 9.73 -18.38
C ASP A 107 -4.95 8.74 -19.50
N THR A 108 -6.17 8.19 -19.42
CA THR A 108 -6.80 7.44 -20.52
C THR A 108 -7.66 8.38 -21.38
N SER A 109 -7.35 9.67 -21.40
CA SER A 109 -8.05 10.67 -22.22
C SER A 109 -7.24 11.13 -23.44
N ASP A 110 -5.97 10.73 -23.54
CA ASP A 110 -5.12 10.98 -24.72
C ASP A 110 -5.26 9.90 -25.82
N ASP A 111 -6.29 9.05 -25.73
CA ASP A 111 -6.74 8.19 -26.83
C ASP A 111 -7.82 8.88 -27.69
N ALA A 112 -7.98 10.19 -27.56
CA ALA A 112 -8.45 10.99 -28.68
C ALA A 112 -7.24 11.24 -29.57
N PHE A 113 -6.95 10.31 -30.47
CA PHE A 113 -6.23 10.67 -31.69
C PHE A 113 -6.98 11.88 -32.25
N GLU A 114 -6.38 13.06 -32.10
CA GLU A 114 -6.76 14.25 -32.80
C GLU A 114 -6.66 13.88 -34.28
N SER A 115 -7.79 13.43 -34.85
CA SER A 115 -7.91 13.25 -36.28
C SER A 115 -7.50 14.61 -36.81
N THR A 116 -6.35 14.65 -37.47
CA THR A 116 -5.91 15.84 -38.18
C THR A 116 -7.01 16.10 -39.20
N GLN A 117 -8.02 16.88 -38.81
CA GLN A 117 -8.83 17.64 -39.74
C GLN A 117 -7.82 18.60 -40.36
N THR A 118 -7.20 18.16 -41.44
CA THR A 118 -6.72 19.07 -42.48
C THR A 118 -7.96 19.76 -43.06
N GLU A 119 -8.56 20.67 -42.29
CA GLU A 119 -9.24 21.83 -42.86
C GLU A 119 -8.14 22.75 -43.39
N HIS A 120 -7.56 22.36 -44.52
CA HIS A 120 -6.82 23.27 -45.36
C HIS A 120 -7.77 23.81 -46.42
N THR A 121 -8.66 24.72 -46.00
CA THR A 121 -9.43 25.58 -46.92
C THR A 121 -8.86 27.00 -46.79
N GLY A 122 -7.60 27.15 -47.19
CA GLY A 122 -7.00 28.46 -47.41
C GLY A 122 -7.60 29.06 -48.68
N GLY A 123 -8.53 30.00 -48.52
CA GLY A 123 -9.23 30.66 -49.61
C GLY A 123 -8.29 31.52 -50.46
N PHE A 124 -8.20 31.18 -51.75
CA PHE A 124 -7.68 32.03 -52.83
C PHE A 124 -8.37 31.67 -54.16
N ASP A 125 -9.70 31.60 -54.17
CA ASP A 125 -10.49 31.30 -55.38
C ASP A 125 -11.35 32.47 -55.89
N ASP A 126 -11.11 33.71 -55.45
CA ASP A 126 -11.83 34.89 -55.98
C ASP A 126 -10.86 36.02 -56.37
N ALA A 127 -10.09 35.79 -57.44
CA ALA A 127 -9.42 36.86 -58.18
C ALA A 127 -9.37 36.53 -59.67
N ASP A 128 -10.54 36.36 -60.29
CA ASP A 128 -10.71 36.37 -61.74
C ASP A 128 -12.11 36.91 -62.11
N ASP A 129 -12.28 38.25 -62.09
CA ASP A 129 -13.08 39.06 -63.05
C ASP A 129 -12.79 40.57 -62.86
#